data_AF-H5U7C9-F1
#
_entry.id   AF-H5U7C9-F1
#
_cell.length_a   1.000
_cell.length_b   1.000
_cell.length_c   1.000
_cell.angle_alpha   90.00
_cell.angle_beta   90.00
_cell.angle_gamma   90.00
#
_symmetry.space_group_name_H-M   'P 1'
#
loop_
_entity.id
_entity.type
_entity.pdbx_description
1 polymer ?
#
loop_
_entity_poly.entity_id
_entity_poly.type
_entity_poly.pdbx_seq_one_letter_code
_entity_poly.pdbx_strand_id
1 'polypeptide(L)'
;MRVGLPEWNLRGTWIADDEGHFEIHSLQPAPYQIPTDGACGQLIEAAGWHAWRPAHLHFKVSAPGYELITTQLYFPGDPHNDDDIASAVKPELMLDPQPVEGGVAVTYDFVLDPEA
;
A
#
# COMPACT_ATOMS: atom_id res chain seq x y z
N MET A 1 0.27 -0.68 18.63
CA MET A 1 -0.84 -0.04 17.89
C MET A 1 -1.00 1.38 18.40
N ARG A 2 -1.19 2.37 17.52
CA ARG A 2 -1.46 3.74 17.96
C ARG A 2 -2.81 3.76 18.71
N VAL A 3 -2.80 4.28 19.94
CA VAL A 3 -3.98 4.35 20.81
C VAL A 3 -4.96 5.38 20.25
N GLY A 4 -6.26 5.08 20.26
CA GLY A 4 -7.32 6.03 19.93
C GLY A 4 -7.78 6.06 18.46
N LEU A 5 -7.26 5.19 17.59
CA LEU A 5 -7.80 5.03 16.24
C LEU A 5 -9.03 4.10 16.27
N PRO A 6 -10.11 4.43 15.54
CA PRO A 6 -11.22 3.50 15.31
C PRO A 6 -10.72 2.17 14.71
N GLU A 7 -11.36 1.06 15.09
CA GLU A 7 -10.96 -0.31 14.70
C GLU A 7 -10.74 -0.46 13.18
N TRP A 8 -11.64 0.12 12.38
CA TRP A 8 -11.63 0.05 10.91
C TRP A 8 -11.15 1.34 10.24
N ASN A 9 -10.44 2.21 10.96
CA ASN A 9 -9.91 3.43 10.38
C ASN A 9 -8.98 3.12 9.20
N LEU A 10 -9.30 3.68 8.02
CA LEU A 10 -8.60 3.45 6.74
C LEU A 10 -8.56 1.96 6.33
N ARG A 11 -9.64 1.21 6.64
CA ARG A 11 -9.80 -0.21 6.27
C ARG A 11 -11.22 -0.43 5.73
N GLY A 12 -11.34 -1.23 4.69
CA GLY A 12 -12.62 -1.58 4.11
C GLY A 12 -12.51 -2.71 3.09
N THR A 13 -13.67 -3.24 2.72
CA THR A 13 -13.83 -4.15 1.58
C THR A 13 -14.82 -3.51 0.63
N TRP A 14 -14.41 -3.33 -0.62
CA TRP A 14 -15.26 -2.80 -1.68
C TRP A 14 -15.69 -3.96 -2.58
N ILE A 15 -16.96 -3.93 -2.99
CA ILE A 15 -17.49 -4.84 -4.01
C ILE A 15 -17.47 -4.07 -5.32
N ALA A 16 -16.75 -4.59 -6.31
CA ALA A 16 -16.74 -4.03 -7.65
C ALA A 16 -18.11 -4.18 -8.31
N ASP A 17 -18.40 -3.36 -9.33
CA ASP A 17 -19.62 -3.46 -10.12
C ASP A 17 -19.62 -4.70 -11.04
N ASP A 18 -20.68 -4.85 -11.84
CA ASP A 18 -20.87 -6.00 -12.73
C ASP A 18 -19.80 -6.06 -13.85
N GLU A 19 -19.15 -4.94 -14.14
CA GLU A 19 -18.03 -4.83 -15.08
C GLU A 19 -16.66 -4.95 -14.39
N GLY A 20 -16.62 -5.07 -13.06
CA GLY A 20 -15.40 -5.21 -12.26
C GLY A 20 -14.74 -3.87 -11.87
N HIS A 21 -15.38 -2.73 -12.09
CA HIS A 21 -14.86 -1.44 -11.68
C HIS A 21 -15.14 -1.15 -10.20
N PHE A 22 -14.29 -0.30 -9.61
CA PHE A 22 -14.42 0.17 -8.23
C PHE A 22 -13.95 1.61 -8.11
N GLU A 23 -14.50 2.33 -7.13
CA GLU A 23 -14.04 3.67 -6.77
C GLU A 23 -13.79 3.73 -5.27
N ILE A 24 -12.59 4.15 -4.88
CA ILE A 24 -12.18 4.26 -3.48
C ILE A 24 -11.70 5.68 -3.23
N HIS A 25 -12.45 6.44 -2.43
CA HIS A 25 -12.03 7.74 -1.94
C HIS A 25 -11.36 7.59 -0.56
N SER A 26 -10.10 8.00 -0.45
CA SER A 26 -9.29 7.88 0.76
C SER A 26 -8.26 9.01 0.85
N LEU A 27 -7.41 8.96 1.88
CA LEU A 27 -6.27 9.85 2.05
C LEU A 27 -5.01 9.19 1.50
N GLN A 28 -4.12 9.99 0.90
CA GLN A 28 -2.76 9.51 0.60
C GLN A 28 -2.04 9.17 1.92
N PRO A 29 -1.50 7.95 2.07
CA PRO A 29 -0.77 7.56 3.27
C PRO A 29 0.56 8.30 3.37
N ALA A 30 1.07 8.43 4.59
CA ALA A 30 2.44 8.89 4.85
C ALA A 30 3.42 7.70 4.83
N PRO A 31 4.74 7.95 4.67
CA PRO A 31 5.77 6.94 4.93
C PRO A 31 5.61 6.30 6.31
N TYR A 32 5.97 5.03 6.41
CA TYR A 32 5.82 4.26 7.64
C TYR A 32 7.17 3.95 8.27
N GLN A 33 7.36 4.38 9.52
CA GLN A 33 8.51 3.95 10.32
C GLN A 33 8.15 2.67 11.08
N ILE A 34 8.96 1.62 10.91
CA ILE A 34 8.91 0.42 11.73
C ILE A 34 9.18 0.84 13.20
N PRO A 35 8.38 0.34 14.17
CA PRO A 35 8.63 0.59 15.59
C PRO A 35 10.06 0.16 15.98
N THR A 36 10.82 1.12 16.50
CA THR A 36 12.25 0.93 16.83
C THR A 36 12.49 0.57 18.30
N ASP A 37 11.45 0.49 19.12
CA ASP A 37 11.51 0.20 20.56
C ASP A 37 11.59 -1.31 20.90
N GLY A 38 11.53 -2.19 19.88
CA GLY A 38 11.58 -3.64 20.02
C GLY A 38 12.83 -4.29 19.43
N ALA A 39 12.86 -5.63 19.44
CA ALA A 39 13.98 -6.42 18.91
C ALA A 39 14.31 -6.13 17.43
N CYS A 40 13.29 -5.84 16.61
CA CYS A 40 13.49 -5.43 15.23
C CYS A 40 14.22 -4.08 15.14
N GLY A 41 13.84 -3.12 15.99
CA GLY A 41 14.53 -1.83 16.11
C GLY A 41 15.99 -1.96 16.53
N GLN A 42 16.28 -2.82 17.50
CA GLN A 42 17.65 -3.10 17.95
C GLN A 42 18.51 -3.69 16.81
N LEU A 43 17.93 -4.57 15.99
CA LEU A 43 18.63 -5.10 14.82
C LEU A 43 18.89 -4.00 13.78
N ILE A 44 17.89 -3.18 13.47
CA ILE A 44 18.00 -2.06 12.53
C ILE A 44 19.12 -1.10 12.98
N GLU A 45 19.15 -0.74 14.26
CA GLU A 45 20.18 0.12 14.84
C GLU A 45 21.57 -0.52 14.77
N ALA A 46 21.69 -1.78 15.18
CA ALA A 46 22.97 -2.51 15.15
C ALA A 46 23.54 -2.66 13.73
N ALA A 47 22.67 -2.75 12.73
CA ALA A 47 23.05 -2.82 11.32
C ALA A 47 23.29 -1.45 10.66
N GLY A 48 22.97 -0.34 11.36
CA GLY A 48 23.07 1.02 10.81
C GLY A 48 22.05 1.32 9.71
N TRP A 49 20.90 0.63 9.70
CA TRP A 49 19.83 0.81 8.71
C TRP A 49 18.85 1.92 9.14
N HIS A 50 18.13 2.49 8.17
CA HIS A 50 16.96 3.30 8.48
C HIS A 50 15.73 2.40 8.69
N ALA A 51 14.74 2.86 9.44
CA ALA A 51 13.54 2.08 9.78
C ALA A 51 12.32 2.39 8.90
N TRP A 52 12.52 2.93 7.69
CA TRP A 52 11.45 3.54 6.90
C TRP A 52 11.01 2.69 5.73
N ARG A 53 9.70 2.70 5.50
CA ARG A 53 9.02 2.22 4.29
C ARG A 53 8.35 3.42 3.60
N PRO A 54 8.30 3.45 2.26
CA PRO A 54 7.61 4.50 1.53
C PRO A 54 6.11 4.48 1.82
N ALA A 55 5.40 5.56 1.49
CA ALA A 55 3.95 5.60 1.49
C ALA A 55 3.38 4.49 0.58
N HIS A 56 2.44 3.70 1.09
CA HIS A 56 1.87 2.58 0.33
C HIS A 56 0.42 2.26 0.73
N LEU A 57 -0.33 1.73 -0.24
CA LEU A 57 -1.65 1.13 -0.06
C LEU A 57 -1.54 -0.39 -0.06
N HIS A 58 -2.34 -1.07 0.77
CA HIS A 58 -2.43 -2.54 0.79
C HIS A 58 -3.72 -3.00 0.14
N PHE A 59 -3.61 -4.00 -0.76
CA PHE A 59 -4.77 -4.61 -1.40
C PHE A 59 -4.72 -6.13 -1.28
N LYS A 60 -5.90 -6.70 -1.05
CA LYS A 60 -6.22 -8.09 -1.38
C LYS A 60 -7.36 -8.06 -2.37
N VAL A 61 -7.15 -8.64 -3.55
CA VAL A 61 -8.12 -8.61 -4.65
C VAL A 61 -8.44 -10.04 -5.03
N SER A 62 -9.73 -10.33 -5.17
CA SER A 62 -10.25 -11.67 -5.44
C SER A 62 -11.51 -11.59 -6.29
N ALA A 63 -11.69 -12.57 -7.18
CA ALA A 63 -12.92 -12.79 -7.93
C ALA A 63 -13.21 -14.31 -7.98
N PRO A 64 -14.48 -14.73 -8.15
CA PRO A 64 -14.81 -16.15 -8.26
C PRO A 64 -14.08 -16.83 -9.43
N GLY A 65 -13.38 -17.93 -9.16
CA GLY A 65 -12.62 -18.69 -10.16
C GLY A 65 -11.23 -18.11 -10.49
N TYR A 66 -10.75 -17.15 -9.70
CA TYR A 66 -9.45 -16.51 -9.86
C TYR A 66 -8.64 -16.54 -8.56
N GLU A 67 -7.31 -16.62 -8.68
CA GLU A 67 -6.40 -16.60 -7.55
C GLU A 67 -6.42 -15.22 -6.86
N LEU A 68 -6.36 -15.23 -5.51
CA LEU A 68 -6.27 -14.00 -4.73
C LEU A 68 -4.88 -13.36 -4.87
N ILE A 69 -4.84 -12.10 -5.26
CA ILE A 69 -3.61 -11.31 -5.24
C ILE A 69 -3.51 -10.51 -3.95
N THR A 70 -2.37 -10.62 -3.27
CA THR A 70 -1.97 -9.68 -2.22
C THR A 70 -0.87 -8.78 -2.77
N THR A 71 -1.13 -7.47 -2.82
CA THR A 71 -0.19 -6.51 -3.41
C THR A 71 -0.13 -5.19 -2.62
N GLN A 72 0.84 -4.36 -2.99
CA GLN A 72 1.02 -3.01 -2.48
C GLN A 72 1.15 -2.05 -3.65
N LEU A 73 0.67 -0.81 -3.50
CA LEU A 73 0.85 0.27 -4.48
C LEU A 73 1.58 1.44 -3.82
N TYR A 74 2.53 2.04 -4.53
CA TYR A 74 3.45 3.07 -4.03
C TYR A 74 3.25 4.40 -4.75
N PHE A 75 3.76 5.50 -4.18
CA PHE A 75 3.58 6.85 -4.73
C PHE A 75 4.90 7.42 -5.26
N PRO A 76 4.91 8.08 -6.44
CA PRO A 76 6.13 8.65 -6.99
C PRO A 76 6.66 9.78 -6.11
N GLY A 77 7.98 9.90 -6.03
CA GLY A 77 8.67 10.94 -5.27
C GLY A 77 8.75 10.71 -3.76
N ASP A 78 8.30 9.56 -3.25
CA ASP A 78 8.54 9.20 -1.85
C ASP A 78 10.05 9.03 -1.59
N PRO A 79 10.59 9.59 -0.49
CA PRO A 79 12.02 9.48 -0.16
C PRO A 79 12.54 8.05 -0.05
N HIS A 80 11.65 7.07 0.22
CA HIS A 80 12.03 5.68 0.49
C HIS A 80 11.65 4.69 -0.60
N ASN A 81 11.33 5.16 -1.81
CA ASN A 81 11.02 4.28 -2.93
C ASN A 81 12.24 3.44 -3.36
N ASP A 82 13.44 4.03 -3.33
CA ASP A 82 14.67 3.37 -3.79
C ASP A 82 15.38 2.59 -2.68
N ASP A 83 15.02 2.82 -1.41
CA ASP A 83 15.68 2.23 -0.25
C ASP A 83 14.73 1.58 0.77
N ASP A 84 13.49 1.23 0.39
CA ASP A 84 12.54 0.55 1.29
C ASP A 84 13.20 -0.57 2.11
N ILE A 85 13.19 -0.44 3.44
CA ILE A 85 13.80 -1.44 4.34
C ILE A 85 13.19 -2.84 4.15
N ALA A 86 11.96 -2.93 3.65
CA ALA A 86 11.30 -4.21 3.38
C ALA A 86 11.63 -4.78 1.98
N SER A 87 12.38 -4.06 1.15
CA SER A 87 12.70 -4.41 -0.23
C SER A 87 11.47 -4.82 -1.05
N ALA A 88 10.33 -4.16 -0.81
CA ALA A 88 9.03 -4.56 -1.37
C ALA A 88 8.58 -3.71 -2.55
N VAL A 89 9.28 -2.61 -2.86
CA VAL A 89 8.98 -1.74 -4.00
C VAL A 89 9.32 -2.44 -5.30
N LYS A 90 8.39 -2.38 -6.25
CA LYS A 90 8.59 -2.84 -7.64
C LYS A 90 8.11 -1.75 -8.60
N PRO A 91 8.77 -1.54 -9.75
CA PRO A 91 8.39 -0.50 -10.70
C PRO A 91 6.93 -0.61 -11.18
N GLU A 92 6.41 -1.83 -11.36
CA GLU A 92 5.05 -2.10 -11.83
C GLU A 92 3.96 -1.76 -10.79
N LEU A 93 4.37 -1.50 -9.55
CA LEU A 93 3.51 -1.16 -8.43
C LEU A 93 3.56 0.34 -8.09
N MET A 94 4.26 1.14 -8.90
CA MET A 94 4.30 2.59 -8.75
C MET A 94 3.07 3.21 -9.40
N LEU A 95 2.33 4.01 -8.63
CA LEU A 95 1.18 4.76 -9.13
C LEU A 95 1.60 5.97 -9.99
N ASP A 96 0.65 6.50 -10.74
CA ASP A 96 0.78 7.79 -11.45
C ASP A 96 -0.40 8.73 -11.12
N PRO A 97 -0.45 9.30 -9.90
CA PRO A 97 -1.56 10.15 -9.48
C PRO A 97 -1.61 11.45 -10.28
N GLN A 98 -2.78 11.75 -10.84
CA GLN A 98 -3.05 12.97 -11.58
C GLN A 98 -3.75 14.01 -10.69
N PRO A 99 -3.38 15.30 -10.78
CA PRO A 99 -4.06 16.35 -10.03
C PRO A 99 -5.51 16.50 -10.50
N VAL A 100 -6.43 16.62 -9.55
CA VAL A 100 -7.85 16.92 -9.78
C VAL A 100 -8.31 18.04 -8.83
N GLU A 101 -9.51 18.59 -9.03
CA GLU A 101 -10.04 19.57 -8.09
C GLU A 101 -10.17 18.96 -6.69
N GLY A 102 -9.52 19.57 -5.70
CA GLY A 102 -9.57 19.12 -4.30
C GLY A 102 -8.65 17.95 -3.94
N GLY A 103 -7.81 17.44 -4.86
CA GLY A 103 -6.89 16.34 -4.53
C GLY A 103 -6.14 15.75 -5.72
N VAL A 104 -5.94 14.44 -5.66
CA VAL A 104 -5.34 13.63 -6.73
C VAL A 104 -6.24 12.44 -7.03
N ALA A 105 -6.26 12.00 -8.28
CA ALA A 105 -6.96 10.80 -8.73
C ALA A 105 -5.95 9.86 -9.38
N VAL A 106 -6.19 8.56 -9.26
CA VAL A 106 -5.37 7.52 -9.89
C VAL A 106 -6.27 6.39 -10.36
N THR A 107 -5.91 5.79 -11.49
CA THR A 107 -6.54 4.58 -12.01
C THR A 107 -5.50 3.46 -12.03
N TYR A 108 -5.86 2.31 -11.48
CA TYR A 108 -5.00 1.14 -11.43
C TYR A 108 -5.87 -0.12 -11.55
N ASP A 109 -5.54 -0.96 -12.53
CA ASP A 109 -6.27 -2.20 -12.79
C ASP A 109 -5.57 -3.38 -12.13
N PHE A 110 -6.35 -4.27 -11.52
CA PHE A 110 -5.85 -5.54 -11.00
C PHE A 110 -6.17 -6.65 -12.00
N VAL A 111 -5.15 -7.39 -12.43
CA VAL A 111 -5.29 -8.56 -13.30
C VAL A 111 -5.12 -9.80 -12.45
N LEU A 112 -6.13 -10.68 -12.42
CA LEU A 112 -6.10 -11.91 -11.64
C LEU A 112 -5.85 -13.11 -12.56
N ASP A 113 -5.02 -14.05 -12.09
CA ASP A 113 -4.81 -15.34 -12.74
C ASP A 113 -6.00 -16.28 -12.44
N PRO A 114 -6.43 -17.14 -13.39
CA PRO A 114 -7.46 -18.14 -13.12
C PRO A 114 -6.96 -19.17 -12.11
N GLU A 115 -7.86 -19.69 -11.27
CA GLU A 115 -7.55 -20.83 -10.41
C GLU A 115 -7.20 -22.07 -11.27
N ALA A 116 -6.23 -22.86 -10.81
CA ALA A 116 -5.74 -24.06 -11.50
C ALA A 116 -6.75 -25.23 -11.54
#